data_AF-A0A380E2N4-F1
#
_entry.id   AF-A0A380E2N4-F1
#
_cell.length_a   1.000
_cell.length_b   1.000
_cell.length_c   1.000
_cell.angle_alpha   90.00
_cell.angle_beta   90.00
_cell.angle_gamma   90.00
#
_symmetry.space_group_name_H-M   'P 1'
#
loop_
_entity.id
_entity.type
_entity.pdbx_description
1 polymer ?
#
loop_
_entity_poly.entity_id
_entity_poly.type
_entity_poly.pdbx_seq_one_letter_code
_entity_poly.pdbx_strand_id
1 'polypeptide(L)' 'MEGKAVLFKSFAGINGVPIALIQLIPKKSFKTVKLLEPNYGGINLEDISAPRCFEIEERLKKKLIFRYSMTINMVQQL' A
#
# COMPACT_ATOMS: atom_id res chain seq x y z
N MET A 1 -6.25 8.08 -6.00
CA MET A 1 -6.46 7.14 -4.88
C MET A 1 -7.87 7.18 -4.27
N GLU A 2 -8.52 8.35 -4.15
CA GLU A 2 -9.90 8.47 -3.61
C GLU A 2 -10.93 7.61 -4.35
N GLY A 3 -10.91 7.60 -5.69
CA GLY A 3 -11.79 6.74 -6.49
C GLY A 3 -11.64 5.26 -6.13
N LYS A 4 -10.43 4.79 -5.82
CA LYS A 4 -10.20 3.39 -5.40
C LYS A 4 -10.78 3.11 -4.01
N ALA A 5 -10.72 4.07 -3.09
CA ALA A 5 -11.39 3.96 -1.79
C ALA A 5 -12.92 3.85 -1.95
N VAL A 6 -13.51 4.64 -2.86
CA VAL A 6 -14.94 4.54 -3.20
C VAL A 6 -15.27 3.18 -3.81
N LEU A 7 -14.42 2.65 -4.70
CA LEU A 7 -14.60 1.31 -5.28
C LEU A 7 -14.52 0.21 -4.21
N PHE A 8 -13.53 0.25 -3.31
CA PHE A 8 -13.42 -0.69 -2.21
C PHE A 8 -14.64 -0.66 -1.29
N LYS A 9 -15.18 0.53 -1.02
CA LYS A 9 -16.40 0.68 -0.23
C LYS A 9 -17.61 0.09 -0.93
N SER A 10 -17.75 0.38 -2.22
CA SER A 10 -18.94 0.02 -3.02
C SER A 10 -19.00 -1.48 -3.34
N PHE A 11 -17.85 -2.11 -3.62
CA PHE A 11 -17.82 -3.50 -4.09
C PHE A 11 -17.38 -4.51 -3.02
N ALA A 12 -16.62 -4.08 -2.00
CA ALA A 12 -16.08 -4.98 -0.98
C ALA A 12 -16.49 -4.57 0.46
N GLY A 13 -17.23 -3.48 0.64
CA GLY A 13 -17.59 -2.96 1.96
C GLY A 13 -16.39 -2.45 2.77
N ILE A 14 -15.21 -2.30 2.16
CA ILE A 14 -13.96 -1.92 2.82
C ILE A 14 -13.86 -0.39 2.87
N ASN A 15 -13.62 0.16 4.06
CA ASN A 15 -13.30 1.57 4.22
C ASN A 15 -11.81 1.79 3.96
N GLY A 16 -11.47 2.39 2.82
CA GLY A 16 -10.10 2.79 2.49
C GLY A 16 -9.84 4.25 2.82
N VAL A 17 -8.66 4.56 3.36
CA VAL A 17 -8.16 5.95 3.49
C VAL A 17 -7.01 6.12 2.48
N PRO A 18 -7.14 7.02 1.50
CA PRO A 18 -6.06 7.29 0.56
C PRO A 18 -4.95 8.09 1.25
N ILE A 19 -3.71 7.61 1.18
CA ILE A 19 -2.54 8.29 1.75
C ILE A 19 -1.49 8.46 0.65
N ALA A 20 -1.34 9.71 0.18
CA ALA A 20 -0.29 10.07 -0.76
C ALA A 20 1.01 10.42 -0.01
N LEU A 21 2.08 9.70 -0.30
CA LEU A 21 3.40 9.97 0.28
C LEU A 21 4.32 10.62 -0.75
N ILE A 22 4.72 11.86 -0.51
CA ILE A 22 5.75 12.54 -1.32
C ILE A 22 7.12 12.05 -0.84
N GLN A 23 7.55 10.87 -1.29
CA GLN A 23 8.83 10.29 -0.89
C GLN A 23 9.57 9.70 -2.10
N LEU A 24 10.78 10.19 -2.33
CA LEU A 24 11.64 9.75 -3.44
C LEU A 24 12.45 8.48 -3.11
N ILE A 25 12.53 8.08 -1.83
CA ILE A 25 13.46 7.05 -1.34
C ILE A 25 12.70 5.87 -0.74
N PRO A 26 12.88 4.63 -1.25
CA PRO A 26 12.18 3.42 -0.78
C PRO A 26 12.23 3.18 0.73
N LYS A 27 13.39 3.43 1.36
CA LYS A 27 13.59 3.24 2.80
C LYS A 27 12.70 4.14 3.66
N LYS A 28 12.46 5.38 3.23
CA LYS A 28 11.56 6.31 3.93
C LYS A 28 10.12 5.85 3.79
N SER A 29 9.73 5.37 2.60
CA SER A 29 8.37 4.90 2.33
C SER A 29 8.06 3.71 3.23
N PHE A 30 8.97 2.74 3.33
CA PHE A 30 8.85 1.62 4.25
C PHE A 30 8.64 2.06 5.70
N LYS A 31 9.48 2.98 6.22
CA LYS A 31 9.36 3.44 7.61
C LYS A 31 8.00 4.08 7.88
N THR A 32 7.52 4.89 6.95
CA THR A 32 6.23 5.57 7.05
C THR A 32 5.10 4.55 7.09
N VAL A 33 5.11 3.59 6.18
CA VAL A 33 4.11 2.52 6.12
C VAL A 33 4.14 1.66 7.39
N LYS A 34 5.32 1.37 7.94
CA LYS A 34 5.47 0.64 9.21
C LYS A 34 4.89 1.39 10.40
N LEU A 35 5.00 2.72 10.44
CA LEU A 35 4.39 3.54 11.49
C LEU A 35 2.85 3.57 11.38
N LEU A 36 2.31 3.46 10.16
CA LEU A 36 0.88 3.44 9.92
C LEU A 36 0.25 2.08 10.22
N GLU A 37 1.02 0.98 10.12
CA GLU A 37 0.57 -0.41 10.26
C GLU A 37 -0.45 -0.66 11.40
N PRO A 38 -0.25 -0.19 12.66
CA PRO A 38 -1.17 -0.50 13.75
C PRO A 38 -2.60 0.01 13.54
N ASN A 39 -2.79 1.01 12.68
CA ASN A 39 -4.07 1.66 12.44
C ASN A 39 -4.88 1.00 11.31
N TYR A 40 -4.26 0.12 10.52
CA TYR A 40 -4.87 -0.41 9.29
C TYR A 40 -4.83 -1.95 9.27
N GLY A 41 -5.92 -2.55 8.77
CA GLY A 41 -6.01 -4.00 8.60
C GLY A 41 -5.23 -4.56 7.40
N GLY A 42 -4.86 -3.68 6.46
CA GLY A 42 -4.10 -3.98 5.26
C GLY A 42 -3.70 -2.70 4.52
N ILE A 43 -2.75 -2.82 3.59
CA ILE A 43 -2.21 -1.68 2.82
C ILE A 43 -2.17 -2.05 1.34
N ASN A 44 -2.74 -1.17 0.52
CA ASN A 44 -2.73 -1.27 -0.94
C ASN A 44 -1.76 -0.23 -1.51
N LEU A 45 -0.61 -0.68 -2.02
CA LEU A 45 0.38 0.17 -2.70
C LEU A 45 -0.11 0.51 -4.10
N GLU A 46 -0.04 1.78 -4.50
CA GLU A 46 -0.41 2.27 -5.83
C GLU A 46 0.67 3.19 -6.39
N ASP A 47 0.74 3.26 -7.71
CA ASP A 47 1.48 4.28 -8.46
C ASP A 47 2.96 4.43 -8.04
N ILE A 48 3.60 3.33 -7.64
CA ILE A 48 5.04 3.28 -7.37
C ILE A 48 5.75 2.75 -8.60
N SER A 49 6.62 3.56 -9.21
CA SER A 49 7.33 3.14 -10.42
C SER A 49 8.29 1.97 -10.17
N ALA A 50 8.41 1.08 -11.15
CA ALA A 50 9.49 0.09 -11.21
C ALA A 50 10.88 0.78 -11.26
N PRO A 51 11.95 0.13 -10.77
CA PRO A 51 11.96 -1.15 -10.04
C PRO A 51 11.67 -0.98 -8.52
N ARG A 52 11.41 0.25 -8.04
CA ARG A 52 11.31 0.56 -6.61
C ARG A 52 10.13 -0.11 -5.92
N CYS A 53 9.03 -0.33 -6.64
CA CYS A 53 7.84 -1.02 -6.14
C CYS A 53 8.18 -2.42 -5.59
N PHE A 54 9.03 -3.19 -6.28
CA PHE A 54 9.40 -4.54 -5.88
C PHE A 54 10.16 -4.57 -4.55
N GLU A 55 11.16 -3.69 -4.39
CA GLU A 55 11.94 -3.60 -3.13
C GLU A 55 11.03 -3.21 -1.95
N ILE A 56 10.11 -2.27 -2.16
CA ILE A 56 9.17 -1.83 -1.13
C ILE A 56 8.21 -2.96 -0.76
N GLU A 57 7.59 -3.59 -1.76
CA GLU A 57 6.64 -4.69 -1.56
C GLU A 57 7.28 -5.87 -0.82
N GLU A 58 8.46 -6.32 -1.26
CA GLU A 58 9.17 -7.43 -0.65
C GLU A 58 9.51 -7.14 0.82
N ARG A 59 9.99 -5.93 1.11
CA ARG A 59 10.28 -5.52 2.50
C ARG A 59 9.04 -5.46 3.37
N LEU A 60 7.93 -4.92 2.86
CA LEU A 60 6.68 -4.82 3.60
C LEU A 60 6.10 -6.20 3.88
N LYS A 61 6.10 -7.11 2.89
CA LYS A 61 5.68 -8.51 3.08
C LYS A 61 6.49 -9.25 4.14
N LYS A 62 7.81 -9.01 4.22
CA LYS A 62 8.69 -9.66 5.20
C LYS A 62 8.59 -9.10 6.63
N LYS A 63 8.11 -7.87 6.81
CA LYS A 63 8.23 -7.11 8.07
C LYS A 63 6.92 -6.65 8.67
N LEU A 64 5.81 -6.70 7.94
CA LEU A 64 4.48 -6.34 8.43
C LEU A 64 3.70 -7.59 8.81
N ILE A 65 2.87 -7.45 9.85
CA ILE A 65 2.06 -8.51 10.45
C ILE A 65 0.58 -8.22 10.16
N PHE A 66 0.26 -7.81 8.93
CA PHE A 66 -1.14 -7.59 8.57
C PHE A 66 -1.90 -8.92 8.60
N ARG A 67 -3.00 -8.95 9.37
CA ARG A 67 -3.92 -10.10 9.41
C ARG A 67 -4.57 -10.34 8.03
N TYR A 68 -4.75 -9.27 7.24
CA TYR A 68 -5.23 -9.32 5.86
C TYR A 68 -4.24 -8.57 4.95
N SER A 69 -3.18 -9.26 4.53
CA SER A 69 -2.26 -8.72 3.52
C SER A 69 -2.92 -8.81 2.14
N MET A 70 -3.76 -7.84 1.80
CA MET A 70 -4.27 -7.72 0.43
C MET A 70 -3.22 -6.98 -0.40
N THR A 71 -2.20 -7.71 -0.85
CA THR A 71 -1.30 -7.20 -1.89
C THR A 71 -2.05 -7.32 -3.21
N ILE A 72 -2.90 -6.35 -3.55
CA ILE A 72 -3.45 -6.30 -4.91
C ILE A 72 -2.32 -5.87 -5.82
N ASN A 73 -1.79 -6.83 -6.57
CA ASN A 73 -0.87 -6.61 -7.67
C ASN A 73 -1.56 -5.74 -8.73
N MET A 74 -1.51 -4.41 -8.59
CA MET A 74 -1.62 -3.46 -9.70
C MET A 74 -0.24 -2.82 -9.98
N VAL A 75 0.84 -3.59 -9.79
CA VAL A 75 2.21 -3.15 -10.08
C VAL A 75 2.51 -3.15 -11.60
N GLN A 76 1.55 -3.45 -12.46
CA GLN A 76 1.70 -3.34 -13.92
C GLN A 76 0.64 -2.40 -14.51
N GLN A 77 0.94 -1.10 -14.48
CA GLN A 77 0.64 -0.23 -15.62
C GLN A 77 1.96 0.05 -16.36
N LEU A 78 2.48 -1.03 -16.96
CA LEU A 78 3.13 -1.06 -18.28
C LEU A 78 2.76 -2.40 -18.91
#